data_AF-A0A316SKE6-F1
#
_entry.id   AF-A0A316SKE6-F1
#
_cell.length_a   1.000
_cell.length_b   1.000
_cell.length_c   1.000
_cell.angle_alpha   90.00
_cell.angle_beta   90.00
_cell.angle_gamma   90.00
#
_symmetry.space_group_name_H-M   'P 1'
#
loop_
_entity.id
_entity.type
_entity.pdbx_description
1 polymer ?
#
loop_
_entity_poly.entity_id
_entity_poly.type
_entity_poly.pdbx_seq_one_letter_code
_entity_poly.pdbx_strand_id
1 'polypeptide(L)'
;WGADYPGAIKVWENNLNHIRQLFNYPADIRKVMYTTNAIESVNSSLRKVTKKGFFENENSVFKIFYLRITGELAKKWNNAKMQNWAKVLNQLSCLDETSDRIARYIR
;
A
#
# COMPACT_ATOMS: atom_id res chain seq x y z
N TRP A 1 26.74 6.04 7.90
CA TRP A 1 25.42 5.49 8.29
C TRP A 1 25.31 5.20 9.78
N GLY A 2 26.13 4.28 10.33
CA GLY A 2 26.16 3.93 11.76
C GLY A 2 26.23 5.12 12.72
N ALA A 3 27.20 5.99 12.47
CA ALA A 3 27.43 7.18 13.29
C ALA A 3 26.46 8.33 12.96
N ASP A 4 26.06 8.48 11.69
CA ASP A 4 25.31 9.65 11.21
C ASP A 4 23.79 9.55 11.49
N TYR A 5 23.24 8.33 11.51
CA TYR A 5 21.79 8.09 11.70
C TYR A 5 21.50 6.93 12.66
N PRO A 6 22.00 6.98 13.91
CA PRO A 6 21.84 5.88 14.86
C PRO A 6 20.37 5.58 15.17
N GLY A 7 19.50 6.60 15.18
CA GLY A 7 18.06 6.43 15.39
C GLY A 7 17.37 5.64 14.28
N ALA A 8 17.74 5.88 13.00
CA ALA A 8 17.19 5.13 11.88
C ALA A 8 17.57 3.66 11.97
N ILE A 9 18.84 3.36 12.26
CA ILE A 9 19.35 1.99 12.40
C ILE A 9 18.63 1.26 13.54
N LYS A 10 18.47 1.91 14.69
CA LYS A 10 17.75 1.33 15.84
C LYS A 10 16.31 0.96 15.49
N VAL A 11 15.60 1.77 14.69
CA VAL A 11 14.25 1.43 14.22
C VAL A 11 14.27 0.19 13.34
N TRP A 12 15.24 0.07 12.42
CA TRP A 12 15.39 -1.13 11.58
C TRP A 12 15.69 -2.38 12.41
N GLU A 13 16.62 -2.29 13.36
CA GLU A 13 16.99 -3.41 14.23
C GLU A 13 15.81 -3.88 15.08
N ASN A 14 15.09 -2.95 15.71
CA ASN A 14 13.93 -3.26 16.55
C ASN A 14 12.79 -3.93 15.76
N ASN A 15 12.62 -3.57 14.48
CA ASN A 15 11.53 -4.06 13.63
C ASN A 15 11.98 -5.18 12.67
N LEU A 16 13.21 -5.66 12.78
CA LEU A 16 13.81 -6.58 11.82
C LEU A 16 12.99 -7.86 11.63
N ASN A 17 12.38 -8.36 12.71
CA ASN A 17 11.53 -9.56 12.66
C ASN A 17 10.30 -9.38 11.76
N HIS A 18 9.69 -8.19 11.74
CA HIS A 18 8.56 -7.89 10.86
C HIS A 18 9.03 -7.74 9.41
N ILE A 19 10.16 -7.06 9.21
CA ILE A 19 10.70 -6.79 7.87
C ILE A 19 11.15 -8.08 7.17
N ARG A 20 11.70 -9.04 7.93
CA ARG A 20 12.10 -10.36 7.40
C ARG A 20 10.96 -11.11 6.72
N GLN A 21 9.71 -10.94 7.16
CA GLN A 21 8.55 -11.59 6.56
C GLN A 21 8.36 -11.20 5.09
N LEU A 22 8.79 -9.99 4.69
CA LEU A 22 8.76 -9.58 3.29
C LEU A 22 9.52 -10.58 2.40
N PHE A 23 10.59 -11.19 2.91
CA PHE A 23 11.45 -12.12 2.17
C PHE A 23 10.86 -13.53 2.03
N ASN A 24 9.74 -13.83 2.69
CA ASN A 24 8.98 -15.05 2.43
C ASN A 24 8.31 -15.05 1.05
N TYR A 25 8.16 -13.86 0.44
CA TYR A 25 7.53 -13.70 -0.86
C TYR A 25 8.55 -13.66 -2.01
N PRO A 26 8.20 -14.22 -3.19
CA PRO A 26 8.97 -14.08 -4.43
C PRO A 26 9.27 -12.62 -4.80
N ALA A 27 10.36 -12.41 -5.55
CA ALA A 27 10.83 -11.06 -5.90
C ALA A 27 9.78 -10.20 -6.62
N ASP A 28 8.95 -10.78 -7.50
CA ASP A 28 7.92 -10.02 -8.22
C ASP A 28 6.80 -9.54 -7.26
N ILE A 29 6.38 -10.38 -6.30
CA ILE A 29 5.41 -10.00 -5.26
C ILE A 29 6.00 -8.95 -4.32
N ARG A 30 7.26 -9.13 -3.87
CA ARG A 30 7.94 -8.14 -3.03
C ARG A 30 8.00 -6.77 -3.67
N LYS A 31 8.26 -6.73 -4.99
CA LYS A 31 8.27 -5.49 -5.77
C LYS A 31 6.93 -4.75 -5.67
N VAL A 32 5.82 -5.46 -5.77
CA VAL A 32 4.49 -4.85 -5.58
C VAL A 32 4.31 -4.32 -4.14
N MET A 33 4.77 -5.07 -3.14
CA MET A 33 4.63 -4.69 -1.73
C MET A 33 5.45 -3.44 -1.36
N TYR A 34 6.74 -3.37 -1.72
CA TYR A 34 7.59 -2.24 -1.34
C TYR A 34 7.44 -1.03 -2.26
N THR A 35 6.71 -1.14 -3.38
CA THR A 35 6.40 0.05 -4.18
C THR A 35 5.50 0.99 -3.40
N THR A 36 6.11 1.96 -2.72
CA THR A 36 5.42 2.94 -1.87
C THR A 36 4.51 3.87 -2.66
N ASN A 37 4.72 3.99 -3.98
CA ASN A 37 3.93 4.80 -4.92
C ASN A 37 2.41 4.63 -4.74
N ALA A 38 1.92 3.41 -4.52
CA ALA A 38 0.49 3.18 -4.34
C ALA A 38 -0.03 3.90 -3.08
N ILE A 39 0.58 3.64 -1.93
CA ILE A 39 0.19 4.22 -0.63
C ILE A 39 0.46 5.73 -0.59
N GLU A 40 1.61 6.17 -1.09
CA GLU A 40 1.99 7.57 -1.17
C GLU A 40 1.05 8.39 -2.07
N SER A 41 0.60 7.82 -3.20
CA SER A 41 -0.34 8.48 -4.10
C SER A 41 -1.67 8.76 -3.41
N VAL A 42 -2.16 7.82 -2.59
CA VAL A 42 -3.38 7.98 -1.78
C VAL A 42 -3.15 9.04 -0.71
N ASN A 43 -2.10 8.90 0.09
CA ASN A 43 -1.78 9.85 1.16
C ASN A 43 -1.59 11.28 0.62
N SER A 44 -0.93 11.44 -0.52
CA SER A 44 -0.81 12.72 -1.22
C SER A 44 -2.16 13.29 -1.64
N SER A 45 -3.03 12.44 -2.20
CA SER A 45 -4.40 12.82 -2.59
C SER A 45 -5.26 13.24 -1.40
N LEU A 46 -5.16 12.54 -0.26
CA LEU A 46 -5.89 12.86 0.97
C LEU A 46 -5.36 14.13 1.63
N ARG A 47 -4.04 14.32 1.71
CA ARG A 47 -3.42 15.56 2.22
C ARG A 47 -3.87 16.79 1.45
N LYS A 48 -4.12 16.68 0.15
CA LYS A 48 -4.62 17.80 -0.67
C LYS A 48 -6.00 18.28 -0.23
N VAL A 49 -6.90 17.37 0.13
CA VAL A 49 -8.26 17.75 0.56
C VAL A 49 -8.32 18.19 2.01
N THR A 50 -7.40 17.73 2.87
CA THR A 50 -7.30 18.18 4.27
C THR A 50 -6.50 19.44 4.47
N LYS A 51 -5.78 19.92 3.46
CA LYS A 51 -5.03 21.19 3.53
C LYS A 51 -5.93 22.43 3.70
N LYS A 52 -7.23 22.35 3.38
CA LYS A 52 -8.14 23.50 3.31
C LYS A 52 -8.58 24.08 4.68
N GLY A 53 -8.25 23.48 5.82
CA GLY A 53 -8.44 24.09 7.14
C GLY A 53 -9.26 23.25 8.14
N PHE A 54 -10.03 23.95 8.99
CA PHE A 54 -10.81 23.39 10.11
C PHE A 54 -12.02 22.59 9.62
N PHE A 55 -12.27 21.47 10.29
CA PHE A 55 -13.45 20.64 10.07
C PHE A 55 -14.35 20.72 11.31
N GLU A 56 -15.65 20.84 11.09
CA GLU A 56 -16.64 20.95 12.17
C GLU A 56 -16.61 19.75 13.14
N ASN A 57 -16.34 18.55 12.61
CA ASN A 57 -16.19 17.30 13.36
C ASN A 57 -15.49 16.24 12.48
N GLU A 58 -15.19 15.08 13.08
CA GLU A 58 -14.55 13.96 12.39
C GLU A 58 -15.38 13.40 11.22
N ASN A 59 -16.71 13.39 11.32
CA ASN A 59 -17.58 12.91 10.24
C ASN A 59 -17.44 13.76 8.97
N SER A 60 -17.23 15.07 9.10
CA SER A 60 -16.95 15.95 7.96
C SER A 60 -15.64 15.57 7.25
N VAL A 61 -14.61 15.15 8.00
CA VAL A 61 -13.35 14.63 7.42
C VAL A 61 -13.61 13.31 6.69
N PHE A 62 -14.29 12.36 7.32
CA PHE A 62 -14.60 11.06 6.72
C PHE A 62 -15.42 11.20 5.43
N LYS A 63 -16.39 12.12 5.41
CA LYS A 63 -17.19 12.40 4.21
C LYS A 63 -16.34 12.91 3.05
N ILE A 64 -15.39 13.82 3.33
CA ILE A 64 -14.47 14.33 2.30
C ILE A 64 -13.51 13.25 1.81
N PHE A 65 -13.00 12.39 2.70
CA PHE A 65 -12.20 11.23 2.30
C PHE A 65 -12.98 10.27 1.42
N TYR A 66 -14.22 9.96 1.80
CA TYR A 66 -15.11 9.11 1.01
C TYR A 66 -15.33 9.69 -0.40
N LEU A 67 -15.67 10.98 -0.51
CA LEU A 67 -15.87 11.64 -1.80
C LEU A 67 -14.59 11.67 -2.64
N ARG A 68 -13.43 11.90 -2.01
CA ARG A 68 -12.12 11.90 -2.68
C ARG A 68 -11.77 10.53 -3.24
N ILE A 69 -12.01 9.47 -2.46
CA ILE A 69 -11.71 8.09 -2.82
C ILE A 69 -12.66 7.63 -3.93
N THR A 70 -13.97 7.75 -3.74
CA THR A 70 -14.97 7.25 -4.69
C THR A 70 -15.07 8.08 -5.96
N GLY A 71 -14.88 9.41 -5.86
CA GLY A 71 -15.03 10.31 -7.00
C GLY A 71 -13.81 10.34 -7.94
N GLU A 72 -12.60 10.38 -7.39
CA GLU A 72 -11.37 10.55 -8.19
C GLU A 72 -10.44 9.35 -8.17
N LEU A 73 -10.11 8.82 -6.98
CA LEU A 73 -9.13 7.74 -6.88
C LEU A 73 -9.64 6.45 -7.51
N ALA A 74 -10.90 6.09 -7.26
CA ALA A 74 -11.52 4.91 -7.85
C ALA A 74 -11.48 4.95 -9.39
N LYS A 75 -11.76 6.10 -10.00
CA LYS A 75 -11.67 6.29 -11.46
C LYS A 75 -10.24 6.10 -11.98
N LYS A 76 -9.24 6.60 -11.24
CA LYS A 76 -7.82 6.41 -11.59
C LYS A 76 -7.39 4.96 -11.47
N TRP A 77 -7.82 4.26 -10.41
CA TRP A 77 -7.48 2.86 -10.18
C TRP A 77 -8.09 1.94 -11.24
N ASN A 78 -9.32 2.21 -11.69
CA ASN A 78 -9.96 1.44 -12.77
C ASN A 78 -9.17 1.48 -14.08
N ASN A 79 -8.43 2.57 -14.33
CA ASN A 79 -7.60 2.72 -15.53
C ASN A 79 -6.13 2.33 -15.29
N ALA A 80 -5.75 2.04 -14.05
CA ALA A 80 -4.38 1.69 -13.70
C ALA A 80 -4.07 0.24 -14.10
N LYS A 81 -2.96 0.02 -14.82
CA LYS A 81 -2.46 -1.30 -15.15
C LYS A 81 -1.20 -1.59 -14.35
N MET A 82 -1.20 -2.69 -13.60
CA MET A 82 0.00 -3.19 -12.93
C MET A 82 0.83 -4.02 -13.92
N GLN A 83 2.09 -3.65 -14.08
CA GLN A 83 3.03 -4.39 -14.93
C GLN A 83 3.27 -5.78 -14.35
N ASN A 84 3.38 -6.78 -15.24
CA ASN A 84 3.62 -8.19 -14.87
C ASN A 84 2.58 -8.81 -13.92
N TRP A 85 1.36 -8.26 -13.86
CA TRP A 85 0.32 -8.75 -12.95
C TRP A 85 0.01 -10.25 -13.12
N ALA A 86 -0.04 -10.76 -14.35
CA ALA A 86 -0.28 -12.19 -14.59
C ALA A 86 0.75 -13.10 -13.91
N LYS A 87 2.03 -12.71 -13.93
CA LYS A 87 3.11 -13.45 -13.26
C LYS A 87 2.96 -13.39 -11.74
N VAL A 88 2.65 -12.20 -11.21
CA VAL A 88 2.41 -11.99 -9.78
C VAL A 88 1.21 -12.81 -9.31
N LEU A 89 0.12 -12.81 -10.07
CA LEU A 89 -1.09 -13.57 -9.78
C LEU A 89 -0.82 -15.08 -9.74
N ASN A 90 -0.07 -15.61 -10.71
CA ASN A 90 0.32 -17.02 -10.71
C ASN A 90 1.14 -17.40 -9.47
N GLN A 91 2.13 -16.58 -9.11
CA GLN A 91 2.93 -16.82 -7.89
C GLN A 91 2.06 -16.80 -6.64
N LEU A 92 1.16 -15.83 -6.55
CA LEU A 92 0.25 -15.68 -5.43
C LEU A 92 -0.74 -16.85 -5.28
N SER A 93 -1.19 -17.45 -6.39
CA SER A 93 -2.04 -18.64 -6.38
C SER A 93 -1.31 -19.90 -5.91
N CYS A 94 0.01 -19.96 -6.06
CA CYS A 94 0.83 -21.11 -5.65
C CYS A 94 1.30 -21.04 -4.19
N LEU A 95 1.12 -19.91 -3.50
CA LEU A 95 1.51 -19.74 -2.10
C LEU A 95 0.37 -20.15 -1.17
N ASP A 96 0.62 -21.08 -0.25
CA ASP A 96 -0.38 -21.59 0.71
C ASP A 96 -1.03 -20.47 1.55
N GLU A 97 -0.27 -19.43 1.92
CA GLU A 97 -0.78 -18.30 2.71
C GLU A 97 -1.78 -17.43 1.95
N THR A 98 -1.72 -17.40 0.61
CA THR A 98 -2.47 -16.44 -0.21
C THR A 98 -3.43 -17.07 -1.21
N SER A 99 -3.27 -18.37 -1.50
CA SER A 99 -4.06 -19.12 -2.48
C SER A 99 -5.57 -19.02 -2.20
N ASP A 100 -6.00 -19.34 -0.98
CA ASP A 100 -7.41 -19.31 -0.56
C ASP A 100 -8.03 -17.90 -0.65
N ARG A 101 -7.23 -16.88 -0.33
CA ARG A 101 -7.68 -15.48 -0.36
C ARG A 101 -7.91 -15.03 -1.79
N ILE A 102 -7.07 -15.48 -2.71
CA ILE A 102 -7.03 -15.01 -4.09
C ILE A 102 -8.01 -15.78 -4.96
N ALA A 103 -8.31 -17.03 -4.64
CA ALA A 103 -9.37 -17.81 -5.27
C ALA A 103 -10.73 -17.09 -5.29
N ARG A 104 -11.01 -16.21 -4.32
CA ARG A 104 -12.24 -15.39 -4.28
C ARG A 104 -12.34 -14.33 -5.38
N TYR A 105 -11.21 -13.94 -5.96
CA TYR A 105 -11.08 -12.84 -6.90
C TYR A 105 -10.65 -13.29 -8.30
N ILE A 106 -10.22 -14.54 -8.46
CA ILE A 106 -10.02 -15.20 -9.75
C ILE A 106 -11.37 -15.77 -10.18
N ARG A 107 -12.06 -15.07 -11.08
CA ARG A 107 -13.26 -15.57 -11.78
C ARG A 107 -12.90 -15.96 -13.20
#